data_AF-E3QZR7-F1
#
_entry.id   AF-E3QZR7-F1
#
_cell.length_a   1.000
_cell.length_b   1.000
_cell.length_c   1.000
_cell.angle_alpha   90.00
_cell.angle_beta   90.00
_cell.angle_gamma   90.00
#
_symmetry.space_group_name_H-M   'P 1'
#
loop_
_entity.id
_entity.type
_entity.pdbx_description
1 polymer ?
#
loop_
_entity_poly.entity_id
_entity_poly.type
_entity_poly.pdbx_seq_one_letter_code
_entity_poly.pdbx_strand_id
1 'polypeptide(L)'
;MKPKSSHKEQAPRVEIVPSSQVSDVIPLVVGMYIAGHGRMRDGETVLKLTRQSNNLDDEPFVAWVPEHTLQYLDADAVYEYWEDLPGGRDHQLGYVQKWNANIAAGLNKQHGIPWEIFKINECRIRNREMEMLVHWQGYREEESSWIAERDLKQQAPQMVSFFWEQQNDPTAVVSKQWTQTSLSHR
;
A
#
# COMPACT_ATOMS: atom_id res chain seq x y z
N MET A 1 -5.38 -7.73 43.03
CA MET A 1 -5.32 -7.70 41.55
C MET A 1 -3.92 -8.11 41.13
N LYS A 2 -3.77 -9.21 40.38
CA LYS A 2 -2.45 -9.59 39.81
C LYS A 2 -2.21 -8.74 38.56
N PRO A 3 -1.00 -8.23 38.30
CA PRO A 3 -0.70 -7.54 37.05
C PRO A 3 -0.85 -8.54 35.90
N LYS A 4 -1.63 -8.18 34.87
CA LYS A 4 -1.70 -8.93 33.62
C LYS A 4 -0.27 -8.99 33.05
N SER A 5 0.23 -10.20 32.83
CA SER A 5 1.56 -10.42 32.27
C SER A 5 1.66 -9.72 30.92
N SER A 6 2.76 -8.98 30.71
CA SER A 6 3.12 -8.46 29.41
C SER A 6 3.41 -9.63 28.47
N HIS A 7 2.39 -10.12 27.77
CA HIS A 7 2.62 -10.91 26.58
C HIS A 7 3.32 -9.97 25.60
N LYS A 8 4.65 -10.10 25.50
CA LYS A 8 5.38 -9.61 24.34
C LYS A 8 4.86 -10.44 23.18
N GLU A 9 3.82 -9.94 22.52
CA GLU A 9 3.26 -10.57 21.34
C GLU A 9 4.37 -10.68 20.29
N GLN A 10 4.65 -11.92 19.88
CA GLN A 10 5.74 -12.20 18.95
C GLN A 10 5.40 -11.61 17.59
N ALA A 11 6.37 -10.98 16.92
CA ALA A 11 6.17 -10.45 15.58
C ALA A 11 5.61 -11.55 14.65
N PRO A 12 4.60 -11.24 13.83
CA PRO A 12 4.12 -12.18 12.81
C PRO A 12 5.27 -12.65 11.93
N ARG A 13 5.28 -13.94 11.61
CA ARG A 13 6.21 -14.50 10.64
C ARG A 13 5.60 -14.31 9.26
N VAL A 14 6.20 -13.43 8.47
CA VAL A 14 5.77 -13.19 7.09
C VAL A 14 6.50 -14.15 6.16
N GLU A 15 5.74 -14.84 5.30
CA GLU A 15 6.27 -15.77 4.31
C GLU A 15 7.12 -15.04 3.26
N ILE A 16 8.28 -15.60 2.91
CA ILE A 16 9.10 -15.10 1.80
C ILE A 16 8.70 -15.81 0.51
N VAL A 17 8.13 -15.06 -0.42
CA VAL A 17 7.62 -15.57 -1.70
C VAL A 17 8.69 -15.39 -2.79
N PRO A 18 9.11 -16.46 -3.49
CA PRO A 18 10.00 -16.35 -4.63
C PRO A 18 9.33 -15.64 -5.81
N SER A 19 10.07 -14.80 -6.54
CA SER A 19 9.56 -14.09 -7.72
C SER A 19 8.95 -15.03 -8.78
N SER A 20 9.43 -16.28 -8.88
CA SER A 20 8.87 -17.29 -9.80
C SER A 20 7.46 -17.75 -9.46
N GLN A 21 6.93 -17.40 -8.27
CA GLN A 21 5.57 -17.71 -7.85
C GLN A 21 4.63 -16.50 -7.95
N VAL A 22 5.18 -15.32 -8.26
CA VAL A 22 4.42 -14.09 -8.41
C VAL A 22 3.95 -13.99 -9.86
N SER A 23 2.66 -13.74 -10.03
CA SER A 23 2.01 -13.64 -11.34
C SER A 23 1.81 -12.17 -11.71
N ASP A 24 2.26 -11.82 -12.92
CA ASP A 24 2.00 -10.52 -13.53
C ASP A 24 0.63 -10.49 -14.25
N VAL A 25 0.00 -11.65 -14.42
CA VAL A 25 -1.29 -11.79 -15.10
C VAL A 25 -2.34 -12.26 -14.10
N ILE A 26 -3.40 -11.46 -13.97
CA ILE A 26 -4.52 -11.77 -13.08
C ILE A 26 -5.77 -11.97 -13.93
N PRO A 27 -6.31 -13.21 -14.00
CA PRO A 27 -7.62 -13.40 -14.59
C PRO A 27 -8.66 -12.78 -13.67
N LEU A 28 -9.32 -11.70 -14.11
CA LEU A 28 -10.44 -11.09 -13.37
C LEU A 28 -11.69 -11.98 -13.54
N VAL A 29 -11.74 -13.10 -12.83
CA VAL A 29 -12.96 -13.94 -12.78
C VAL A 29 -13.70 -13.76 -11.46
N VAL A 30 -15.02 -13.91 -11.51
CA VAL A 30 -15.91 -13.80 -10.35
C VAL A 30 -15.55 -14.84 -9.28
N GLY A 31 -15.62 -14.43 -8.01
CA GLY A 31 -15.45 -15.30 -6.85
C GLY A 31 -14.01 -15.45 -6.36
N MET A 32 -13.09 -14.59 -6.81
CA MET A 32 -11.76 -14.51 -6.22
C MET A 32 -11.78 -13.75 -4.89
N TYR A 33 -10.89 -14.15 -3.98
CA TYR A 33 -10.66 -13.47 -2.71
C TYR A 33 -9.19 -13.58 -2.30
N ILE A 34 -8.76 -12.68 -1.40
CA ILE A 34 -7.40 -12.69 -0.85
C ILE A 34 -7.36 -13.65 0.34
N ALA A 35 -6.49 -14.66 0.27
CA ALA A 35 -6.37 -15.72 1.28
C ALA A 35 -5.09 -15.62 2.11
N GLY A 36 -4.19 -14.68 1.81
CA GLY A 36 -2.89 -14.60 2.46
C GLY A 36 -2.05 -13.44 1.97
N HIS A 37 -0.95 -13.19 2.67
CA HIS A 37 0.04 -12.18 2.32
C HIS A 37 1.46 -12.74 2.53
N GLY A 38 2.41 -12.15 1.82
CA GLY A 38 3.81 -12.51 1.87
C GLY A 38 4.69 -11.34 1.45
N ARG A 39 6.00 -11.56 1.53
CA ARG A 39 7.01 -10.58 1.12
C ARG A 39 7.95 -11.19 0.11
N MET A 40 8.27 -10.42 -0.91
CA MET A 40 9.39 -10.71 -1.79
C MET A 40 10.71 -10.31 -1.11
N ARG A 41 11.84 -10.79 -1.66
CA ARG A 41 13.17 -10.56 -1.08
C ARG A 41 13.62 -9.11 -1.12
N ASP A 42 13.15 -8.36 -2.09
CA ASP A 42 13.33 -6.91 -2.23
C ASP A 42 12.43 -6.11 -1.27
N GLY A 43 11.50 -6.78 -0.58
CA GLY A 43 10.55 -6.16 0.31
C GLY A 43 9.24 -5.78 -0.36
N GLU A 44 8.92 -6.20 -1.57
CA GLU A 44 7.58 -5.99 -2.10
C GLU A 44 6.53 -6.84 -1.35
N THR A 45 5.36 -6.26 -1.07
CA THR A 45 4.21 -7.02 -0.53
C THR A 45 3.46 -7.69 -1.65
N VAL A 46 3.21 -8.99 -1.48
CA VAL A 46 2.36 -9.79 -2.38
C VAL A 46 1.21 -10.38 -1.60
N LEU A 47 0.05 -10.48 -2.24
CA LEU A 47 -1.14 -11.11 -1.69
C LEU A 47 -1.46 -12.39 -2.46
N LYS A 48 -1.97 -13.37 -1.75
CA LYS A 48 -2.38 -14.67 -2.30
C LYS A 48 -3.82 -14.57 -2.76
N LEU A 49 -4.02 -14.47 -4.07
CA LEU A 49 -5.32 -14.49 -4.70
C LEU A 49 -5.75 -15.93 -4.95
N THR A 50 -6.96 -16.30 -4.55
CA THR A 50 -7.50 -17.63 -4.77
C THR A 50 -8.99 -17.60 -5.10
N ARG A 51 -9.50 -18.71 -5.63
CA ARG A 51 -10.93 -18.93 -5.88
C ARG A 51 -11.35 -20.23 -5.24
N GLN A 52 -12.40 -20.20 -4.41
CA GLN A 52 -13.03 -21.45 -3.98
C GLN A 52 -13.75 -22.06 -5.19
N SER A 53 -13.37 -23.27 -5.55
CA SER A 53 -14.14 -24.03 -6.51
C SER A 53 -15.32 -24.71 -5.80
N ASN A 54 -16.52 -24.53 -6.35
CA ASN A 54 -17.70 -25.31 -5.95
C ASN A 54 -17.77 -26.66 -6.69
N ASN A 55 -16.95 -26.86 -7.71
CA ASN A 55 -16.83 -28.11 -8.48
C ASN A 55 -15.55 -28.85 -8.08
N LEU A 56 -15.67 -30.11 -7.71
CA LEU A 56 -14.52 -30.97 -7.36
C LEU A 56 -13.53 -31.17 -8.52
N ASP A 57 -13.96 -30.96 -9.76
CA ASP A 57 -13.15 -31.17 -10.98
C ASP A 57 -12.41 -29.91 -11.45
N ASP A 58 -12.69 -28.74 -10.87
CA ASP A 58 -11.99 -27.50 -11.20
C ASP A 58 -10.75 -27.35 -10.31
N GLU A 59 -9.57 -27.28 -10.94
CA GLU A 59 -8.33 -26.99 -10.24
C GLU A 59 -8.41 -25.64 -9.49
N PRO A 60 -8.01 -25.59 -8.22
CA PRO A 60 -8.04 -24.36 -7.45
C PRO A 60 -7.08 -23.33 -8.07
N PHE A 61 -7.60 -22.15 -8.40
CA PHE A 61 -6.76 -21.04 -8.80
C PHE A 61 -6.02 -20.50 -7.57
N VAL A 62 -4.70 -20.40 -7.67
CA VAL A 62 -3.85 -19.76 -6.67
C VAL A 62 -2.75 -18.97 -7.39
N ALA A 63 -2.66 -17.69 -7.07
CA ALA A 63 -1.57 -16.83 -7.54
C ALA A 63 -1.09 -15.90 -6.43
N TRP A 64 0.21 -15.68 -6.34
CA TRP A 64 0.75 -14.55 -5.61
C TRP A 64 0.80 -13.35 -6.53
N VAL A 65 0.35 -12.19 -6.06
CA VAL A 65 0.18 -11.00 -6.88
C VAL A 65 0.70 -9.79 -6.10
N PRO A 66 1.42 -8.84 -6.72
CA PRO A 66 1.80 -7.61 -6.05
C PRO A 66 0.57 -6.89 -5.48
N GLU A 67 0.67 -6.45 -4.23
CA GLU A 67 -0.45 -5.79 -3.55
C GLU A 67 -0.91 -4.54 -4.30
N HIS A 68 0.01 -3.78 -4.90
CA HIS A 68 -0.32 -2.59 -5.67
C HIS A 68 -1.15 -2.94 -6.92
N THR A 69 -0.89 -4.09 -7.56
CA THR A 69 -1.67 -4.56 -8.70
C THR A 69 -3.10 -4.89 -8.29
N LEU A 70 -3.29 -5.55 -7.14
CA LEU A 70 -4.63 -5.83 -6.63
C LEU A 70 -5.33 -4.56 -6.14
N GLN A 71 -4.63 -3.66 -5.46
CA GLN A 71 -5.21 -2.39 -5.01
C GLN A 71 -5.65 -1.53 -6.20
N TYR A 72 -4.97 -1.61 -7.34
CA TYR A 72 -5.40 -0.95 -8.57
C TYR A 72 -6.69 -1.57 -9.16
N LEU A 73 -6.84 -2.89 -9.08
CA LEU A 73 -7.95 -3.62 -9.69
C LEU A 73 -9.20 -3.66 -8.80
N ASP A 74 -9.01 -3.84 -7.50
CA ASP A 74 -10.05 -3.98 -6.48
C ASP A 74 -9.50 -3.53 -5.12
N ALA A 75 -9.52 -2.22 -4.91
CA ALA A 75 -9.00 -1.59 -3.69
C ALA A 75 -9.76 -2.04 -2.44
N ASP A 76 -11.08 -2.17 -2.54
CA ASP A 76 -11.93 -2.55 -1.41
C ASP A 76 -11.59 -3.95 -0.91
N ALA A 77 -11.36 -4.91 -1.81
CA ALA A 77 -10.92 -6.25 -1.41
C ALA A 77 -9.59 -6.23 -0.64
N VAL A 78 -8.63 -5.37 -1.03
CA VAL A 78 -7.35 -5.22 -0.33
C VAL A 78 -7.55 -4.58 1.05
N TYR A 79 -8.40 -3.55 1.15
CA TYR A 79 -8.67 -2.87 2.42
C TYR A 79 -9.37 -3.80 3.40
N GLU A 80 -10.44 -4.46 2.97
CA GLU A 80 -11.19 -5.42 3.79
C GLU A 80 -10.27 -6.54 4.28
N TYR A 81 -9.41 -7.08 3.41
CA TYR A 81 -8.44 -8.10 3.79
C TYR A 81 -7.53 -7.65 4.94
N TRP A 82 -6.99 -6.43 4.88
CA TRP A 82 -6.10 -5.94 5.92
C TRP A 82 -6.85 -5.54 7.19
N GLU A 83 -8.04 -4.95 7.07
CA GLU A 83 -8.88 -4.53 8.19
C GLU A 83 -9.41 -5.72 9.01
N ASP A 84 -9.68 -6.85 8.36
CA ASP A 84 -10.15 -8.07 9.00
C ASP A 84 -9.03 -8.81 9.78
N LEU A 85 -7.77 -8.49 9.53
CA LEU A 85 -6.64 -9.12 10.21
C LEU A 85 -6.34 -8.45 11.57
N PRO A 86 -6.05 -9.23 12.62
CA PRO A 86 -5.67 -8.67 13.93
C PRO A 86 -4.47 -7.71 13.85
N GLY A 87 -4.69 -6.47 14.29
CA GLY A 87 -3.67 -5.41 14.29
C GLY A 87 -3.43 -4.75 12.92
N GLY A 88 -4.17 -5.14 11.89
CA GLY A 88 -4.09 -4.56 10.56
C GLY A 88 -2.77 -4.84 9.83
N ARG A 89 -2.62 -4.21 8.67
CA ARG A 89 -1.48 -4.35 7.77
C ARG A 89 -0.13 -4.19 8.46
N ASP A 90 0.10 -3.10 9.18
CA ASP A 90 1.41 -2.83 9.79
C ASP A 90 1.83 -3.87 10.84
N HIS A 91 0.86 -4.40 11.60
CA HIS A 91 1.15 -5.49 12.53
C HIS A 91 1.52 -6.76 11.77
N GLN A 92 0.70 -7.14 10.78
CA GLN A 92 0.89 -8.35 9.99
C GLN A 92 2.21 -8.33 9.22
N LEU A 93 2.65 -7.17 8.73
CA LEU A 93 3.94 -7.00 8.07
C LEU A 93 5.13 -6.81 9.03
N GLY A 94 4.88 -6.83 10.35
CA GLY A 94 5.91 -6.72 11.38
C GLY A 94 6.47 -5.30 11.56
N TYR A 95 5.84 -4.27 10.99
CA TYR A 95 6.30 -2.88 11.10
C TYR A 95 6.19 -2.35 12.53
N VAL A 96 5.12 -2.72 13.25
CA VAL A 96 4.94 -2.30 14.64
C VAL A 96 6.13 -2.69 15.52
N GLN A 97 6.67 -3.89 15.34
CA GLN A 97 7.82 -4.38 16.10
C GLN A 97 9.12 -3.69 15.68
N LYS A 98 9.30 -3.41 14.37
CA LYS A 98 10.43 -2.62 13.88
C LYS A 98 10.40 -1.19 14.43
N TRP A 99 9.23 -0.54 14.45
CA TRP A 99 9.05 0.79 15.03
C TRP A 99 9.39 0.81 16.52
N ASN A 100 8.89 -0.16 17.28
CA ASN A 100 9.20 -0.28 18.70
C ASN A 100 10.69 -0.51 18.95
N ALA A 101 11.36 -1.32 18.13
CA ALA A 101 12.80 -1.54 18.21
C ALA A 101 13.59 -0.26 17.90
N ASN A 102 13.20 0.49 16.86
CA ASN A 102 13.81 1.78 16.51
C ASN A 102 13.66 2.79 17.66
N ILE A 103 12.47 2.92 18.23
CA ILE A 103 12.23 3.82 19.38
C ILE A 103 13.07 3.39 20.58
N ALA A 104 13.14 2.10 20.88
CA ALA A 104 13.97 1.57 21.98
C ALA A 104 15.47 1.84 21.77
N ALA A 105 15.92 1.90 20.51
CA ALA A 105 17.27 2.26 20.13
C ALA A 105 17.52 3.79 20.05
N GLY A 106 16.52 4.62 20.34
CA GLY A 106 16.62 6.08 20.24
C GLY A 106 16.62 6.62 18.80
N LEU A 107 16.17 5.81 17.84
CA LEU A 107 16.09 6.16 16.42
C LEU A 107 14.69 6.70 16.06
N ASN A 108 14.60 7.36 14.91
CA ASN A 108 13.30 7.69 14.32
C ASN A 108 12.49 6.40 14.09
N LYS A 109 11.17 6.42 14.35
CA LYS A 109 10.30 5.25 14.20
C LYS A 109 10.42 4.59 12.82
N GLN A 110 10.54 5.36 11.74
CA GLN A 110 10.66 4.87 10.35
C GLN A 110 12.10 4.60 9.91
N HIS A 111 13.08 4.60 10.82
CA HIS A 111 14.47 4.35 10.45
C HIS A 111 14.65 2.97 9.79
N GLY A 112 15.17 2.96 8.56
CA GLY A 112 15.40 1.73 7.79
C GLY A 112 14.12 1.02 7.32
N ILE A 113 12.97 1.69 7.34
CA ILE A 113 11.69 1.14 6.90
C ILE A 113 11.29 1.82 5.58
N PRO A 114 11.19 1.08 4.47
CA PRO A 114 10.83 1.65 3.18
C PRO A 114 9.40 2.17 3.20
N TRP A 115 9.14 3.25 2.46
CA TRP A 115 7.80 3.76 2.26
C TRP A 115 7.11 3.00 1.13
N GLU A 116 5.94 2.44 1.43
CA GLU A 116 5.12 1.70 0.48
C GLU A 116 4.02 2.60 -0.03
N ILE A 117 4.34 3.29 -1.11
CA ILE A 117 3.46 4.27 -1.76
C ILE A 117 2.71 3.54 -2.87
N PHE A 118 1.38 3.60 -2.84
CA PHE A 118 0.56 3.12 -3.95
C PHE A 118 0.56 4.13 -5.10
N LYS A 119 0.22 5.39 -4.83
CA LYS A 119 0.26 6.49 -5.81
C LYS A 119 0.41 7.85 -5.13
N ILE A 120 0.80 8.84 -5.93
CA ILE A 120 0.76 10.25 -5.55
C ILE A 120 -0.41 10.89 -6.30
N ASN A 121 -1.38 11.44 -5.59
CA ASN A 121 -2.62 11.95 -6.18
C ASN A 121 -2.51 13.41 -6.61
N GLU A 122 -1.95 14.24 -5.73
CA GLU A 122 -1.98 15.70 -5.87
C GLU A 122 -0.68 16.34 -5.37
N CYS A 123 -0.48 17.61 -5.71
CA CYS A 123 0.55 18.46 -5.13
C CYS A 123 -0.02 19.83 -4.75
N ARG A 124 0.54 20.44 -3.70
CA ARG A 124 0.20 21.80 -3.27
C ARG A 124 1.42 22.52 -2.72
N ILE A 125 1.40 23.86 -2.79
CA ILE A 125 2.38 24.68 -2.07
C ILE A 125 1.79 25.04 -0.71
N ARG A 126 2.47 24.67 0.38
CA ARG A 126 2.12 25.05 1.76
C ARG A 126 3.36 25.57 2.46
N ASN A 127 3.28 26.74 3.09
CA ASN A 127 4.42 27.36 3.80
C ASN A 127 5.70 27.48 2.95
N ARG A 128 5.56 27.77 1.65
CA ARG A 128 6.66 27.84 0.66
C ARG A 128 7.37 26.50 0.39
N GLU A 129 6.79 25.39 0.82
CA GLU A 129 7.25 24.04 0.53
C GLU A 129 6.25 23.32 -0.38
N MET A 130 6.78 22.50 -1.31
CA MET A 130 5.96 21.60 -2.13
C MET A 130 5.61 20.37 -1.30
N GLU A 131 4.32 20.16 -1.09
CA GLU A 131 3.77 18.94 -0.48
C GLU A 131 3.05 18.12 -1.57
N MET A 132 3.12 16.80 -1.47
CA MET A 132 2.43 15.86 -2.34
C MET A 132 1.50 14.98 -1.50
N LEU A 133 0.29 14.72 -1.99
CA LEU A 133 -0.69 13.85 -1.33
C LEU A 133 -0.39 12.41 -1.70
N VAL A 134 0.13 11.67 -0.73
CA VAL A 134 0.58 10.28 -0.87
C VAL A 134 -0.55 9.36 -0.43
N HIS A 135 -0.97 8.47 -1.34
CA HIS A 135 -1.84 7.36 -1.02
C HIS A 135 -0.99 6.12 -0.77
N TRP A 136 -1.15 5.56 0.43
CA TRP A 136 -0.33 4.46 0.95
C TRP A 136 -0.84 3.10 0.48
N GLN A 137 0.07 2.16 0.29
CA GLN A 137 -0.26 0.81 -0.12
C GLN A 137 -1.01 0.07 0.98
N GLY A 138 -2.15 -0.53 0.62
CA GLY A 138 -3.02 -1.26 1.54
C GLY A 138 -3.85 -0.42 2.51
N TYR A 139 -3.88 0.91 2.34
CA TYR A 139 -4.66 1.85 3.15
C TYR A 139 -5.69 2.59 2.31
N ARG A 140 -6.79 3.00 2.93
CA ARG A 140 -7.87 3.70 2.23
C ARG A 140 -7.41 5.09 1.75
N GLU A 141 -8.10 5.64 0.76
CA GLU A 141 -7.74 6.95 0.20
C GLU A 141 -7.83 8.06 1.26
N GLU A 142 -8.73 7.93 2.23
CA GLU A 142 -8.89 8.87 3.34
C GLU A 142 -7.70 8.89 4.29
N GLU A 143 -6.89 7.85 4.30
CA GLU A 143 -5.64 7.75 5.09
C GLU A 143 -4.44 8.33 4.35
N SER A 144 -4.65 8.88 3.14
CA SER A 144 -3.62 9.61 2.41
C SER A 144 -3.09 10.78 3.22
N SER A 145 -1.81 11.08 3.08
CA SER A 145 -1.17 12.15 3.84
C SER A 145 -0.31 13.05 2.97
N TRP A 146 -0.25 14.33 3.34
CA TRP A 146 0.58 15.33 2.68
C TRP A 146 2.00 15.21 3.16
N ILE A 147 2.92 14.86 2.26
CA ILE A 147 4.34 14.70 2.54
C ILE A 147 5.15 15.70 1.73
N ALA A 148 6.21 16.24 2.32
CA ALA A 148 7.11 17.14 1.59
C ALA A 148 7.77 16.41 0.41
N GLU A 149 7.81 17.06 -0.76
CA GLU A 149 8.44 16.48 -1.96
C GLU A 149 9.91 16.12 -1.69
N ARG A 150 10.63 16.91 -0.87
CA ARG A 150 12.03 16.62 -0.52
C ARG A 150 12.18 15.28 0.21
N ASP A 151 11.24 14.94 1.08
CA ASP A 151 11.28 13.70 1.86
C ASP A 151 10.92 12.52 0.95
N LEU A 152 9.95 12.71 0.03
CA LEU A 152 9.62 11.73 -0.99
C LEU A 152 10.78 11.48 -1.97
N LYS A 153 11.51 12.51 -2.38
CA LYS A 153 12.72 12.34 -3.24
C LYS A 153 13.81 11.52 -2.54
N GLN A 154 13.88 11.59 -1.21
CA GLN A 154 14.84 10.80 -0.44
C GLN A 154 14.37 9.34 -0.28
N GLN A 155 13.09 9.10 -0.07
CA GLN A 155 12.54 7.78 0.27
C GLN A 155 12.05 6.97 -0.94
N ALA A 156 11.49 7.64 -1.94
CA ALA A 156 10.84 7.04 -3.11
C ALA A 156 11.00 7.93 -4.36
N PRO A 157 12.24 8.23 -4.81
CA PRO A 157 12.49 9.13 -5.93
C PRO A 157 11.76 8.74 -7.21
N GLN A 158 11.62 7.45 -7.47
CA GLN A 158 10.90 6.91 -8.63
C GLN A 158 9.42 7.31 -8.66
N MET A 159 8.76 7.39 -7.49
CA MET A 159 7.35 7.78 -7.42
C MET A 159 7.16 9.27 -7.71
N VAL A 160 8.11 10.10 -7.27
CA VAL A 160 8.10 11.54 -7.57
C VAL A 160 8.33 11.80 -9.06
N SER A 161 9.30 11.10 -9.67
CA SER A 161 9.56 11.19 -11.11
C SER A 161 8.33 10.79 -11.92
N PHE A 162 7.73 9.63 -11.60
CA PHE A 162 6.54 9.14 -12.27
C PHE A 162 5.35 10.12 -12.18
N PHE A 163 5.11 10.70 -11.00
CA PHE A 163 4.07 11.72 -10.83
C PHE A 163 4.29 12.93 -11.75
N TRP A 164 5.50 13.47 -11.79
CA TRP A 164 5.79 14.64 -12.62
C TRP A 164 5.80 14.33 -14.11
N GLU A 165 6.20 13.13 -14.52
CA GLU A 165 6.06 12.66 -15.90
C GLU A 165 4.60 12.66 -16.33
N GLN A 166 3.69 12.14 -15.49
CA GLN A 166 2.25 12.16 -15.78
C GLN A 166 1.65 13.56 -15.80
N GLN A 167 2.04 14.47 -14.89
CA GLN A 167 1.51 15.84 -14.90
C GLN A 167 1.97 16.65 -16.12
N ASN A 168 3.18 16.36 -16.62
CA ASN A 168 3.76 17.06 -17.76
C ASN A 168 3.42 16.39 -19.10
N ASP A 169 2.66 15.29 -19.09
CA ASP A 169 2.19 14.64 -20.32
C ASP A 169 1.10 15.50 -20.98
N PRO A 170 1.38 16.12 -22.15
CA PRO A 170 0.43 16.98 -22.84
C PRO A 170 -0.81 16.23 -23.35
N THR A 171 -0.79 14.89 -23.38
CA THR A 171 -1.91 14.06 -23.81
C THR A 171 -2.88 13.69 -22.69
N ALA A 172 -2.51 13.89 -21.42
CA ALA A 172 -3.33 13.57 -20.24
C ALA A 172 -4.39 14.65 -19.89
N VAL A 173 -4.48 15.75 -20.66
CA VAL A 173 -5.19 17.00 -20.29
C VAL A 173 -6.72 16.97 -20.50
N VAL A 174 -7.33 15.87 -20.94
CA VAL A 174 -8.78 15.88 -21.27
C VAL A 174 -9.71 15.82 -20.02
N SER A 175 -9.21 15.48 -18.82
CA SER A 175 -10.10 15.16 -17.68
C SER A 175 -10.20 16.22 -16.57
N LYS A 176 -9.40 17.29 -16.58
CA LYS A 176 -9.26 18.20 -15.42
C LYS A 176 -9.99 19.56 -15.52
N GLN A 177 -10.90 19.76 -16.49
CA GLN A 177 -11.54 21.07 -16.69
C GLN A 177 -12.78 21.41 -15.82
N TRP A 178 -13.13 20.61 -14.80
CA TRP A 178 -14.36 20.83 -14.01
C TRP A 178 -14.21 21.53 -12.65
N THR A 179 -13.12 22.26 -12.39
CA THR A 179 -13.01 23.02 -11.13
C THR A 179 -12.62 24.50 -11.25
N GLN A 180 -12.55 25.07 -12.47
CA GLN A 180 -12.22 26.50 -12.64
C GLN A 180 -13.40 27.41 -13.03
N THR A 181 -14.65 26.94 -12.99
CA THR A 181 -15.82 27.79 -13.30
C THR A 181 -16.99 27.58 -12.34
N SER A 182 -16.78 27.91 -11.06
CA SER A 182 -17.80 28.39 -10.11
C SER A 182 -17.08 28.64 -8.79
N LEU A 183 -16.72 29.85 -8.39
CA LEU A 183 -17.59 30.97 -8.09
C LEU A 183 -16.74 32.25 -8.10
N SER A 184 -16.82 32.99 -9.20
CA SER A 184 -16.55 34.41 -9.19
C SER A 184 -17.61 35.05 -10.05
N HIS A 185 -18.84 35.18 -9.55
CA HIS A 185 -19.80 36.18 -10.02
C HIS A 185 -20.79 36.53 -8.89
N ARG A 186 -20.58 37.75 -8.39
CA ARG A 186 -21.50 38.70 -7.72
C ARG A 186 -21.92 38.44 -6.28
#